data_AF-A0A4Q9KJL6-F1
#
_entry.id   AF-A0A4Q9KJL6-F1
#
_cell.length_a   1.000
_cell.length_b   1.000
_cell.length_c   1.000
_cell.angle_alpha   90.00
_cell.angle_beta   90.00
_cell.angle_gamma   90.00
#
_symmetry.space_group_name_H-M   'P 1'
#
loop_
_entity.id
_entity.type
_entity.pdbx_description
1 polymer ?
#
loop_
_entity_poly.entity_id
_entity_poly.type
_entity_poly.pdbx_seq_one_letter_code
_entity_poly.pdbx_strand_id
1 'polypeptide(L)'
;MTAIQSGLTKAQLETRLNELMVCLMAVWEPPMKAAGFEMPRPPVTVYNSPVTTACGVMKDVNAAYCAGDQRVYYAMSLLNALPSKVKSTKYAVEVVIAHEFGHAVQGRTGILISDKALEQRATDSEATIMSRRTEQQADCFSALYVASVAQSQNLGQKDLQALVDMTYYLGDDVLSGDPNVQGDHGQGRNRQAWFARGVQTNQIGVCNTWVVPATQVR
;
A
#
# COMPACT_ATOMS: atom_id res chain seq x y z
N MET A 1 -4.72 -6.18 -17.66
CA MET A 1 -4.61 -4.72 -17.48
C MET A 1 -3.26 -4.25 -18.00
N THR A 2 -3.28 -3.15 -18.76
CA THR A 2 -2.06 -2.47 -19.21
C THR A 2 -1.50 -1.62 -18.07
N ALA A 3 -0.19 -1.64 -17.85
CA ALA A 3 0.47 -0.84 -16.83
C ALA A 3 0.11 0.65 -16.95
N ILE A 4 -0.15 1.31 -15.82
CA ILE A 4 -0.40 2.74 -15.76
C ILE A 4 0.92 3.48 -15.97
N GLN A 5 0.92 4.41 -16.93
CA GLN A 5 2.08 5.19 -17.33
C GLN A 5 1.85 6.68 -17.06
N SER A 6 2.95 7.45 -17.07
CA SER A 6 2.90 8.91 -17.06
C SER A 6 2.17 9.49 -18.29
N GLY A 7 1.69 10.72 -18.18
CA GLY A 7 1.09 11.45 -19.31
C GLY A 7 -0.43 11.34 -19.43
N LEU A 8 -1.10 10.58 -18.55
CA LEU A 8 -2.55 10.61 -18.41
C LEU A 8 -3.02 11.96 -17.86
N THR A 9 -4.20 12.41 -18.27
CA THR A 9 -4.92 13.49 -17.57
C THR A 9 -5.44 13.00 -16.21
N LYS A 10 -5.79 13.92 -15.31
CA LYS A 10 -6.41 13.59 -14.01
C LYS A 10 -7.62 12.65 -14.18
N ALA A 11 -8.53 12.96 -15.10
CA ALA A 11 -9.74 12.17 -15.31
C ALA A 11 -9.42 10.78 -15.86
N GLN A 12 -8.48 10.66 -16.80
CA GLN A 12 -8.03 9.36 -17.31
C GLN A 12 -7.39 8.53 -16.21
N LEU A 13 -6.52 9.12 -15.39
CA LEU A 13 -5.91 8.42 -14.27
C LEU A 13 -6.97 7.94 -13.28
N GLU A 14 -7.92 8.80 -12.88
CA GLU A 14 -8.99 8.44 -11.95
C GLU A 14 -9.85 7.27 -12.47
N THR A 15 -10.19 7.26 -13.76
CA THR A 15 -10.88 6.13 -14.39
C THR A 15 -10.05 4.85 -14.30
N ARG A 16 -8.77 4.90 -14.70
CA ARG A 16 -7.88 3.72 -14.68
C ARG A 16 -7.67 3.18 -13.26
N LEU A 17 -7.58 4.05 -12.26
CA LEU A 17 -7.46 3.66 -10.86
C LEU A 17 -8.75 3.03 -10.32
N ASN A 18 -9.92 3.54 -10.72
CA ASN A 18 -11.19 2.90 -10.36
C ASN A 18 -11.40 1.55 -11.08
N GLU A 19 -10.91 1.37 -12.29
CA GLU A 19 -10.87 0.06 -12.97
C GLU A 19 -9.96 -0.93 -12.23
N LEU A 20 -8.80 -0.47 -11.76
CA LEU A 20 -7.90 -1.28 -10.92
C LEU A 20 -8.58 -1.71 -9.62
N MET A 21 -9.40 -0.84 -8.99
CA MET A 21 -10.17 -1.21 -7.80
C MET A 21 -11.13 -2.38 -8.05
N VAL A 22 -11.70 -2.52 -9.25
CA VAL A 22 -12.53 -3.69 -9.60
C VAL A 22 -11.70 -4.98 -9.58
N CYS A 23 -10.44 -4.92 -10.04
CA CYS A 23 -9.56 -6.07 -10.03
C CYS A 23 -9.04 -6.42 -8.63
N LEU A 24 -8.77 -5.42 -7.79
CA LEU A 24 -8.44 -5.62 -6.37
C LEU A 24 -9.61 -6.27 -5.61
N MET A 25 -10.83 -5.80 -5.86
CA MET A 25 -12.05 -6.41 -5.32
C MET A 25 -12.19 -7.87 -5.72
N ALA A 26 -11.96 -8.22 -6.99
CA ALA A 26 -12.05 -9.61 -7.44
C ALA A 26 -11.07 -10.55 -6.71
N VAL A 27 -9.93 -10.04 -6.24
CA VAL A 27 -8.94 -10.80 -5.46
C VAL A 27 -9.31 -10.87 -3.98
N TRP A 28 -9.74 -9.75 -3.38
CA TRP A 28 -9.90 -9.62 -1.94
C TRP A 28 -11.31 -9.90 -1.41
N GLU A 29 -12.35 -9.71 -2.21
CA GLU A 29 -13.73 -9.97 -1.78
C GLU A 29 -13.96 -11.44 -1.37
N PRO A 30 -13.50 -12.47 -2.13
CA PRO A 30 -13.71 -13.86 -1.74
C PRO A 30 -13.11 -14.24 -0.37
N PRO A 31 -11.82 -13.99 -0.07
CA PRO A 31 -11.27 -14.33 1.24
C PRO A 31 -11.88 -13.49 2.38
N MET A 32 -12.22 -12.23 2.14
CA MET A 32 -12.90 -11.39 3.14
C MET A 32 -14.26 -11.96 3.50
N LYS A 33 -15.07 -12.32 2.49
CA LYS A 33 -16.38 -12.95 2.69
C LYS A 33 -16.28 -14.29 3.39
N ALA A 34 -15.29 -15.11 3.03
CA ALA A 34 -15.02 -16.39 3.70
C ALA A 34 -14.65 -16.22 5.18
N ALA A 35 -14.00 -15.12 5.54
CA ALA A 35 -13.67 -14.74 6.90
C ALA A 35 -14.81 -14.01 7.64
N GLY A 36 -15.98 -13.86 7.03
CA GLY A 36 -17.16 -13.21 7.64
C GLY A 36 -17.16 -11.68 7.57
N PHE A 37 -16.29 -11.08 6.76
CA PHE A 37 -16.24 -9.63 6.54
C PHE A 37 -16.91 -9.25 5.23
N GLU A 38 -17.56 -8.09 5.22
CA GLU A 38 -17.95 -7.41 3.99
C GLU A 38 -16.82 -6.51 3.50
N MET A 39 -16.62 -6.45 2.18
CA MET A 39 -15.63 -5.59 1.53
C MET A 39 -16.33 -4.69 0.50
N PRO A 40 -16.80 -3.48 0.85
CA PRO A 40 -17.26 -2.54 -0.15
C PRO A 40 -16.07 -2.03 -0.97
N ARG A 41 -16.29 -1.80 -2.26
CA ARG A 41 -15.25 -1.24 -3.14
C ARG A 41 -14.92 0.20 -2.72
N PRO A 42 -13.69 0.52 -2.29
CA PRO A 42 -13.30 1.90 -2.08
C PRO A 42 -13.18 2.62 -3.43
N PRO A 43 -13.83 3.78 -3.63
CA PRO A 43 -13.59 4.59 -4.81
C PRO A 43 -12.19 5.22 -4.75
N VAL A 44 -11.63 5.57 -5.91
CA VAL A 44 -10.42 6.38 -6.00
C VAL A 44 -10.77 7.80 -6.41
N THR A 45 -10.20 8.79 -5.73
CA THR A 45 -10.23 10.20 -6.15
C THR A 45 -8.82 10.70 -6.41
N VAL A 46 -8.60 11.20 -7.63
CA VAL A 46 -7.34 11.83 -8.04
C VAL A 46 -7.42 13.33 -7.82
N TYR A 47 -6.37 13.92 -7.25
CA TYR A 47 -6.33 15.36 -6.98
C TYR A 47 -5.01 15.99 -7.45
N ASN A 48 -5.05 17.30 -7.68
CA ASN A 48 -3.95 18.12 -8.20
C ASN A 48 -3.56 19.28 -7.27
N SER A 49 -4.26 19.42 -6.14
CA SER A 49 -4.02 20.37 -5.06
C SER A 49 -4.53 19.76 -3.75
N PRO A 50 -4.13 20.24 -2.56
CA PRO A 50 -4.49 19.58 -1.31
C PRO A 50 -6.01 19.45 -1.17
N VAL A 51 -6.48 18.33 -0.63
CA VAL A 51 -7.91 18.01 -0.51
C VAL A 51 -8.27 17.70 0.94
N THR A 52 -9.39 18.24 1.40
CA THR A 52 -9.96 17.93 2.71
C THR A 52 -10.74 16.62 2.64
N THR A 53 -10.43 15.69 3.52
CA THR A 53 -11.03 14.35 3.62
C THR A 53 -11.61 14.13 5.02
N ALA A 54 -12.30 13.01 5.25
CA ALA A 54 -12.70 12.63 6.60
C ALA A 54 -11.51 12.35 7.55
N CYS A 55 -10.31 12.16 7.01
CA CYS A 55 -9.07 11.89 7.74
C CYS A 55 -8.16 13.13 7.86
N GLY A 56 -8.65 14.31 7.47
CA GLY A 56 -7.87 15.56 7.45
C GLY A 56 -7.43 15.97 6.04
N VAL A 57 -6.43 16.86 5.97
CA VAL A 57 -5.94 17.41 4.70
C VAL A 57 -4.89 16.48 4.10
N MET A 58 -5.14 16.01 2.89
CA MET A 58 -4.15 15.26 2.09
C MET A 58 -3.24 16.25 1.35
N LYS A 59 -1.93 16.06 1.51
CA LYS A 59 -0.87 16.91 0.92
C LYS A 59 -0.69 16.63 -0.57
N ASP A 60 0.02 17.53 -1.25
CA ASP A 60 0.19 17.51 -2.70
C ASP A 60 0.99 16.34 -3.27
N VAL A 61 1.66 15.52 -2.48
CA VAL A 61 2.41 14.33 -2.91
C VAL A 61 2.07 13.19 -1.96
N ASN A 62 0.96 12.49 -2.20
CA ASN A 62 0.53 11.39 -1.36
C ASN A 62 -0.38 10.39 -2.10
N ALA A 63 -0.38 9.14 -1.65
CA ALA A 63 -1.50 8.21 -1.80
C ALA A 63 -1.93 7.79 -0.40
N ALA A 64 -3.24 7.70 -0.16
CA ALA A 64 -3.75 7.30 1.15
C ALA A 64 -5.17 6.75 1.06
N TYR A 65 -5.41 5.63 1.74
CA TYR A 65 -6.75 5.21 2.13
C TYR A 65 -7.22 5.99 3.37
N CYS A 66 -8.37 6.64 3.27
CA CYS A 66 -9.03 7.24 4.42
C CYS A 66 -10.13 6.33 4.96
N ALA A 67 -9.95 5.80 6.17
CA ALA A 67 -10.96 4.97 6.83
C ALA A 67 -12.25 5.73 7.19
N GLY A 68 -12.18 7.06 7.37
CA GLY A 68 -13.33 7.89 7.75
C GLY A 68 -14.38 8.04 6.65
N ASP A 69 -13.98 8.00 5.38
CA ASP A 69 -14.88 8.05 4.22
C ASP A 69 -14.71 6.87 3.24
N GLN A 70 -13.89 5.89 3.63
CA GLN A 70 -13.61 4.65 2.90
C GLN A 70 -13.17 4.87 1.44
N ARG A 71 -12.33 5.87 1.21
CA ARG A 71 -11.86 6.27 -0.13
C ARG A 71 -10.33 6.25 -0.21
N VAL A 72 -9.82 5.89 -1.39
CA VAL A 72 -8.40 6.08 -1.73
C VAL A 72 -8.22 7.43 -2.43
N TYR A 73 -7.29 8.23 -1.93
CA TYR A 73 -6.89 9.50 -2.51
C TYR A 73 -5.53 9.34 -3.17
N TYR A 74 -5.37 9.85 -4.39
CA TYR A 74 -4.12 9.76 -5.14
C TYR A 74 -3.73 11.12 -5.73
N ALA A 75 -2.57 11.65 -5.32
CA ALA A 75 -2.04 12.90 -5.88
C ALA A 75 -1.51 12.67 -7.30
N MET A 76 -1.91 13.53 -8.24
CA MET A 76 -1.44 13.47 -9.64
C MET A 76 0.09 13.59 -9.76
N SER A 77 0.71 14.33 -8.84
CA SER A 77 2.16 14.56 -8.76
C SER A 77 2.94 13.35 -8.21
N LEU A 78 2.28 12.38 -7.55
CA LEU A 78 2.94 11.35 -6.76
C LEU A 78 3.96 10.58 -7.59
N LEU A 79 3.53 10.09 -8.76
CA LEU A 79 4.41 9.30 -9.62
C LEU A 79 5.67 10.07 -10.01
N ASN A 80 5.59 11.39 -10.21
CA ASN A 80 6.74 12.20 -10.59
C ASN A 80 7.71 12.42 -9.42
N ALA A 81 7.20 12.44 -8.19
CA ALA A 81 7.97 12.60 -6.97
C ALA A 81 8.70 11.33 -6.52
N LEU A 82 8.27 10.15 -6.99
CA LEU A 82 8.90 8.88 -6.63
C LEU A 82 10.33 8.73 -7.22
N PRO A 83 11.20 7.94 -6.56
CA PRO A 83 12.55 7.66 -7.06
C PRO A 83 12.56 7.06 -8.48
N SER A 84 13.61 7.33 -9.24
CA SER A 84 13.71 6.90 -10.65
C SER A 84 13.54 5.40 -10.84
N LYS A 85 14.06 4.58 -9.91
CA LYS A 85 13.88 3.12 -9.96
C LYS A 85 12.40 2.73 -9.86
N VAL A 86 11.65 3.36 -8.95
CA VAL A 86 10.20 3.15 -8.81
C VAL A 86 9.48 3.57 -10.09
N LYS A 87 9.74 4.79 -10.59
CA LYS A 87 9.12 5.32 -11.83
C LYS A 87 9.35 4.44 -13.06
N SER A 88 10.54 3.85 -13.16
CA SER A 88 10.90 2.97 -14.28
C SER A 88 10.32 1.56 -14.18
N THR A 89 9.77 1.18 -13.01
CA THR A 89 9.27 -0.16 -12.77
C THR A 89 7.85 -0.30 -13.30
N LYS A 90 7.63 -1.29 -14.17
CA LYS A 90 6.31 -1.62 -14.70
C LYS A 90 5.39 -2.02 -13.54
N TYR A 91 4.15 -1.54 -13.55
CA TYR A 91 3.15 -1.76 -12.50
C TYR A 91 3.41 -1.09 -11.14
N ALA A 92 4.31 -0.10 -11.08
CA ALA A 92 4.59 0.61 -9.82
C ALA A 92 3.36 1.33 -9.23
N VAL A 93 2.56 1.98 -10.07
CA VAL A 93 1.32 2.68 -9.63
C VAL A 93 0.29 1.66 -9.11
N GLU A 94 0.18 0.52 -9.78
CA GLU A 94 -0.70 -0.57 -9.36
C GLU A 94 -0.31 -1.12 -8.00
N VAL A 95 0.99 -1.27 -7.72
CA VAL A 95 1.49 -1.70 -6.40
C VAL A 95 1.20 -0.67 -5.31
N VAL A 96 1.36 0.63 -5.58
CA VAL A 96 0.98 1.70 -4.65
C VAL A 96 -0.51 1.62 -4.33
N ILE A 97 -1.36 1.46 -5.33
CA ILE A 97 -2.81 1.39 -5.11
C ILE A 97 -3.24 0.08 -4.44
N ALA A 98 -2.57 -1.02 -4.72
CA ALA A 98 -2.77 -2.28 -4.02
C ALA A 98 -2.33 -2.20 -2.54
N HIS A 99 -1.33 -1.36 -2.22
CA HIS A 99 -0.96 -1.04 -0.83
C HIS A 99 -2.08 -0.24 -0.14
N GLU A 100 -2.62 0.81 -0.78
CA GLU A 100 -3.77 1.55 -0.22
C GLU A 100 -5.01 0.66 -0.04
N PHE A 101 -5.21 -0.30 -0.94
CA PHE A 101 -6.27 -1.30 -0.78
C PHE A 101 -5.98 -2.25 0.39
N GLY A 102 -4.71 -2.52 0.70
CA GLY A 102 -4.28 -3.20 1.92
C GLY A 102 -4.77 -2.48 3.18
N HIS A 103 -4.69 -1.15 3.22
CA HIS A 103 -5.31 -0.36 4.30
C HIS A 103 -6.84 -0.47 4.32
N ALA A 104 -7.50 -0.57 3.16
CA ALA A 104 -8.93 -0.86 3.13
C ALA A 104 -9.25 -2.22 3.77
N VAL A 105 -8.45 -3.26 3.50
CA VAL A 105 -8.56 -4.58 4.16
C VAL A 105 -8.37 -4.46 5.67
N GLN A 106 -7.36 -3.71 6.12
CA GLN A 106 -7.13 -3.44 7.55
C GLN A 106 -8.29 -2.69 8.20
N GLY A 107 -8.88 -1.72 7.49
CA GLY A 107 -10.04 -0.97 7.96
C GLY A 107 -11.25 -1.87 8.17
N ARG A 108 -11.53 -2.77 7.22
CA ARG A 108 -12.66 -3.71 7.29
C ARG A 108 -12.47 -4.83 8.31
N THR A 109 -11.23 -5.22 8.58
CA THR A 109 -10.89 -6.23 9.60
C THR A 109 -10.71 -5.65 11.01
N GLY A 110 -10.88 -4.33 11.18
CA GLY A 110 -10.77 -3.66 12.47
C GLY A 110 -9.34 -3.40 12.94
N ILE A 111 -8.33 -3.67 12.10
CA ILE A 111 -6.91 -3.46 12.42
C ILE A 111 -6.65 -1.96 12.60
N LEU A 112 -7.08 -1.11 11.68
CA LEU A 112 -6.81 0.34 11.75
C LEU A 112 -7.41 1.01 12.99
N ILE A 113 -8.63 0.63 13.38
CA ILE A 113 -9.26 1.19 14.59
C ILE A 113 -8.61 0.66 15.87
N SER A 114 -8.15 -0.59 15.86
CA SER A 114 -7.42 -1.18 16.99
C SER A 114 -6.05 -0.52 17.17
N ASP A 115 -5.32 -0.33 16.07
CA ASP A 115 -4.07 0.40 16.01
C ASP A 115 -4.24 1.81 16.61
N LYS A 116 -5.26 2.55 16.13
CA LYS A 116 -5.52 3.90 16.63
C LYS A 116 -5.83 3.95 18.13
N ALA A 117 -6.55 2.96 18.65
CA ALA A 117 -6.85 2.86 20.07
C ALA A 117 -5.62 2.55 20.93
N LEU A 118 -4.67 1.77 20.40
CA LEU A 118 -3.40 1.47 21.05
C LEU A 118 -2.46 2.68 21.04
N GLU A 119 -2.35 3.39 19.91
CA GLU A 119 -1.55 4.62 19.77
C GLU A 119 -1.90 5.66 20.84
N GLN A 120 -3.19 5.83 21.16
CA GLN A 120 -3.66 6.80 22.16
C GLN A 120 -3.10 6.57 23.57
N ARG A 121 -2.56 5.37 23.84
CA ARG A 121 -2.02 4.97 25.15
C ARG A 121 -0.51 4.70 25.08
N ALA A 122 0.09 4.86 23.91
CA ALA A 122 1.46 4.50 23.62
C ALA A 122 2.39 5.71 23.81
N THR A 123 3.66 5.45 24.07
CA THR A 123 4.72 6.44 23.84
C THR A 123 4.89 6.67 22.33
N ASP A 124 5.50 7.79 21.94
CA ASP A 124 5.77 8.09 20.52
C ASP A 124 6.52 6.94 19.83
N SER A 125 7.52 6.36 20.50
CA SER A 125 8.30 5.24 19.95
C SER A 125 7.46 3.97 19.75
N GLU A 126 6.50 3.71 20.64
CA GLU A 126 5.60 2.56 20.53
C GLU A 126 4.58 2.80 19.41
N ALA A 127 4.01 4.00 19.31
CA ALA A 127 3.11 4.39 18.23
C ALA A 127 3.79 4.26 16.86
N THR A 128 5.05 4.71 16.73
CA THR A 128 5.82 4.53 15.50
C THR A 128 5.99 3.04 15.13
N ILE A 129 6.23 2.16 16.12
CA ILE A 129 6.31 0.72 15.85
C ILE A 129 4.97 0.18 15.36
N MET A 130 3.85 0.61 15.93
CA MET A 130 2.52 0.17 15.51
C MET A 130 2.20 0.63 14.09
N SER A 131 2.49 1.90 13.76
CA SER A 131 2.37 2.43 12.41
C SER A 131 3.17 1.60 11.39
N ARG A 132 4.44 1.27 11.68
CA ARG A 132 5.24 0.42 10.80
C ARG A 132 4.67 -1.00 10.63
N ARG A 133 3.98 -1.55 11.64
CA ARG A 133 3.28 -2.84 11.51
C ARG A 133 2.12 -2.73 10.54
N THR A 134 1.35 -1.64 10.62
CA THR A 134 0.24 -1.35 9.71
C THR A 134 0.75 -1.18 8.27
N GLU A 135 1.77 -0.35 8.06
CA GLU A 135 2.36 -0.07 6.73
C GLU A 135 2.99 -1.31 6.08
N GLN A 136 3.80 -2.08 6.83
CA GLN A 136 4.47 -3.26 6.25
C GLN A 136 3.51 -4.44 6.04
N GLN A 137 2.38 -4.47 6.75
CA GLN A 137 1.31 -5.42 6.43
C GLN A 137 0.61 -5.02 5.13
N ALA A 138 0.40 -3.73 4.87
CA ALA A 138 -0.13 -3.25 3.61
C ALA A 138 0.82 -3.54 2.42
N ASP A 139 2.14 -3.44 2.61
CA ASP A 139 3.14 -3.90 1.62
C ASP A 139 2.97 -5.40 1.30
N CYS A 140 2.81 -6.23 2.33
CA CYS A 140 2.61 -7.66 2.15
C CYS A 140 1.25 -7.98 1.48
N PHE A 141 0.18 -7.26 1.83
CA PHE A 141 -1.14 -7.39 1.17
C PHE A 141 -1.09 -6.97 -0.30
N SER A 142 -0.37 -5.90 -0.63
CA SER A 142 -0.11 -5.49 -2.01
C SER A 142 0.60 -6.62 -2.79
N ALA A 143 1.58 -7.27 -2.18
CA ALA A 143 2.29 -8.38 -2.80
C ALA A 143 1.42 -9.64 -2.98
N LEU A 144 0.48 -9.93 -2.07
CA LEU A 144 -0.51 -11.00 -2.25
C LEU A 144 -1.42 -10.73 -3.46
N TYR A 145 -1.80 -9.47 -3.70
CA TYR A 145 -2.52 -9.09 -4.91
C TYR A 145 -1.67 -9.37 -6.16
N VAL A 146 -0.40 -8.94 -6.15
CA VAL A 146 0.54 -9.20 -7.26
C VAL A 146 0.69 -10.69 -7.53
N ALA A 147 0.88 -11.51 -6.49
CA ALA A 147 0.96 -12.97 -6.62
C ALA A 147 -0.31 -13.57 -7.23
N SER A 148 -1.49 -13.10 -6.81
CA SER A 148 -2.79 -13.57 -7.30
C SER A 148 -3.01 -13.29 -8.79
N VAL A 149 -2.54 -12.13 -9.27
CA VAL A 149 -2.75 -11.72 -10.67
C VAL A 149 -1.59 -12.08 -11.60
N ALA A 150 -0.44 -12.50 -11.08
CA ALA A 150 0.81 -12.68 -11.83
C ALA A 150 0.63 -13.53 -13.10
N GLN A 151 -0.03 -14.68 -12.99
CA GLN A 151 -0.29 -15.56 -14.14
C GLN A 151 -1.18 -14.88 -15.19
N SER A 152 -2.29 -14.28 -14.76
CA SER A 152 -3.25 -13.61 -15.65
C SER A 152 -2.67 -12.37 -16.36
N GLN A 153 -1.69 -11.72 -15.72
CA GLN A 153 -1.02 -10.52 -16.24
C GLN A 153 0.29 -10.86 -16.95
N ASN A 154 0.63 -12.15 -17.09
CA ASN A 154 1.88 -12.63 -17.67
C ASN A 154 3.13 -11.97 -17.03
N LEU A 155 3.13 -11.84 -15.70
CA LEU A 155 4.28 -11.34 -14.95
C LEU A 155 5.31 -12.46 -14.83
N GLY A 156 6.45 -12.29 -15.51
CA GLY A 156 7.57 -13.20 -15.39
C GLY A 156 8.36 -12.96 -14.10
N GLN A 157 9.30 -13.86 -13.80
CA GLN A 157 10.17 -13.72 -12.63
C GLN A 157 10.93 -12.40 -12.58
N LYS A 158 11.32 -11.85 -13.74
CA LYS A 158 11.97 -10.54 -13.84
C LYS A 158 11.03 -9.38 -13.45
N ASP A 159 9.75 -9.47 -13.82
CA ASP A 159 8.76 -8.45 -13.44
C ASP A 159 8.49 -8.51 -11.93
N LEU A 160 8.30 -9.71 -11.39
CA LEU A 160 8.09 -9.91 -9.95
C LEU A 160 9.29 -9.42 -9.13
N GLN A 161 10.52 -9.75 -9.56
CA GLN A 161 11.73 -9.27 -8.90
C GLN A 161 11.86 -7.75 -9.00
N ALA A 162 11.51 -7.13 -10.13
CA ALA A 162 11.53 -5.67 -10.25
C ALA A 162 10.53 -5.00 -9.29
N LEU A 163 9.35 -5.59 -9.09
CA LEU A 163 8.37 -5.13 -8.10
C LEU A 163 8.90 -5.25 -6.67
N VAL A 164 9.54 -6.38 -6.33
CA VAL A 164 10.24 -6.53 -5.05
C VAL A 164 11.33 -5.48 -4.89
N ASP A 165 12.20 -5.29 -5.89
CA ASP A 165 13.31 -4.34 -5.83
C ASP A 165 12.85 -2.88 -5.67
N MET A 166 11.76 -2.48 -6.32
CA MET A 166 11.29 -1.09 -6.22
C MET A 166 10.81 -0.72 -4.82
N THR A 167 10.28 -1.68 -4.04
CA THR A 167 9.76 -1.39 -2.68
C THR A 167 10.86 -0.98 -1.70
N TYR A 168 12.11 -1.39 -1.93
CA TYR A 168 13.26 -0.88 -1.17
C TYR A 168 13.34 0.65 -1.24
N TYR A 169 13.06 1.22 -2.41
CA TYR A 169 13.16 2.67 -2.64
C TYR A 169 12.01 3.47 -2.05
N LEU A 170 11.00 2.80 -1.47
CA LEU A 170 9.89 3.42 -0.75
C LEU A 170 10.11 3.46 0.78
N GLY A 171 11.27 2.99 1.24
CA GLY A 171 11.64 3.07 2.66
C GLY A 171 11.96 4.49 3.11
N ASP A 172 11.66 4.78 4.38
CA ASP A 172 11.88 6.11 4.97
C ASP A 172 13.35 6.54 4.88
N ASP A 173 14.27 5.61 5.09
CA ASP A 173 15.72 5.83 5.01
C ASP A 173 16.19 6.17 3.60
N VAL A 174 15.56 5.58 2.59
CA VAL A 174 15.90 5.82 1.19
C VAL A 174 15.28 7.12 0.69
N LEU A 175 14.04 7.42 1.07
CA LEU A 175 13.34 8.64 0.67
C LEU A 175 13.91 9.89 1.35
N SER A 176 14.28 9.78 2.64
CA SER A 176 14.90 10.89 3.38
C SER A 176 16.40 11.03 3.13
N GLY A 177 17.08 9.95 2.75
CA GLY A 177 18.54 9.89 2.70
C GLY A 177 19.20 9.73 4.07
N ASP A 178 18.43 9.54 5.15
CA ASP A 178 18.94 9.31 6.50
C ASP A 178 18.76 7.82 6.92
N PRO A 179 19.85 7.03 7.02
CA PRO A 179 19.78 5.62 7.43
C PRO A 179 19.29 5.43 8.89
N ASN A 180 19.27 6.48 9.70
CA ASN A 180 18.87 6.46 11.09
C ASN A 180 17.47 7.03 11.34
N VAL A 181 16.77 7.46 10.29
CA VAL A 181 15.45 8.07 10.38
C VAL A 181 14.51 7.19 11.21
N GLN A 182 13.77 7.83 12.11
CA GLN A 182 12.67 7.19 12.83
C GLN A 182 11.36 7.53 12.13
N GLY A 183 11.20 6.97 10.92
CA GLY A 183 9.98 7.13 10.13
C GLY A 183 8.87 6.16 10.55
N ASP A 184 7.68 6.34 10.00
CA ASP A 184 6.45 5.64 10.34
C ASP A 184 6.11 4.50 9.36
N HIS A 185 6.76 4.41 8.19
CA HIS A 185 6.54 3.36 7.21
C HIS A 185 7.54 2.21 7.33
N GLY A 186 8.76 2.55 7.71
CA GLY A 186 9.86 1.63 7.93
C GLY A 186 10.96 1.71 6.87
N GLN A 187 12.05 1.00 7.13
CA GLN A 187 13.24 1.00 6.30
C GLN A 187 13.02 0.23 5.00
N GLY A 188 13.75 0.61 3.95
CA GLY A 188 13.63 0.01 2.61
C GLY A 188 13.79 -1.50 2.63
N ARG A 189 14.75 -2.01 3.42
CA ARG A 189 14.97 -3.46 3.58
C ARG A 189 13.75 -4.19 4.19
N ASN A 190 13.04 -3.53 5.11
CA ASN A 190 11.93 -4.11 5.84
C ASN A 190 10.68 -4.13 4.95
N ARG A 191 10.38 -3.00 4.30
CA ARG A 191 9.34 -2.90 3.26
C ARG A 191 9.55 -3.94 2.15
N GLN A 192 10.78 -4.05 1.64
CA GLN A 192 11.16 -5.06 0.64
C GLN A 192 10.95 -6.49 1.14
N ALA A 193 11.35 -6.79 2.38
CA ALA A 193 11.20 -8.14 2.94
C ALA A 193 9.72 -8.55 3.08
N TRP A 194 8.83 -7.64 3.48
CA TRP A 194 7.40 -7.94 3.61
C TRP A 194 6.71 -8.07 2.25
N PHE A 195 7.06 -7.23 1.29
CA PHE A 195 6.59 -7.40 -0.08
C PHE A 195 7.09 -8.73 -0.68
N ALA A 196 8.37 -9.05 -0.54
CA ALA A 196 8.94 -10.32 -1.00
C ALA A 196 8.28 -11.54 -0.36
N ARG A 197 7.88 -11.44 0.92
CA ARG A 197 7.15 -12.51 1.61
C ARG A 197 5.78 -12.75 0.98
N GLY A 198 5.02 -11.69 0.70
CA GLY A 198 3.68 -11.81 0.11
C GLY A 198 3.70 -12.32 -1.33
N VAL A 199 4.70 -11.93 -2.15
CA VAL A 199 4.73 -12.31 -3.57
C VAL A 199 4.98 -13.82 -3.80
N GLN A 200 5.46 -14.53 -2.79
CA GLN A 200 5.84 -15.95 -2.86
C GLN A 200 4.73 -16.90 -2.39
N THR A 201 3.55 -16.39 -2.03
CA THR A 201 2.51 -17.18 -1.36
C THR A 201 1.11 -16.64 -1.66
N ASN A 202 0.09 -17.42 -1.33
CA ASN A 202 -1.31 -17.02 -1.32
C ASN A 202 -1.92 -17.01 0.09
N GLN A 203 -1.09 -17.20 1.12
CA GLN A 203 -1.54 -17.30 2.50
C GLN A 203 -1.57 -15.93 3.16
N ILE A 204 -2.76 -15.38 3.42
CA ILE A 204 -2.91 -14.05 4.05
C ILE A 204 -2.19 -13.96 5.41
N GLY A 205 -2.18 -15.06 6.18
CA GLY A 205 -1.57 -15.11 7.51
C GLY A 205 -0.07 -14.83 7.55
N VAL A 206 0.66 -14.98 6.44
CA VAL A 206 2.11 -14.64 6.41
C VAL A 206 2.37 -13.15 6.55
N CYS A 207 1.34 -12.32 6.32
CA CYS A 207 1.38 -10.86 6.45
C CYS A 207 1.04 -10.37 7.86
N ASN A 208 1.02 -11.26 8.86
CA ASN A 208 0.81 -10.85 10.25
C ASN A 208 2.08 -10.19 10.83
N THR A 209 2.19 -8.88 10.62
CA THR A 209 3.25 -8.04 11.18
C THR A 209 3.13 -7.86 12.69
N TRP A 210 2.03 -8.24 13.33
CA TRP A 210 1.78 -7.98 14.76
C TRP A 210 2.41 -9.01 15.69
N VAL A 211 2.83 -10.16 15.15
CA VAL A 211 3.42 -11.27 15.91
C VAL A 211 4.95 -11.35 15.79
N VAL A 212 5.57 -10.40 15.08
CA VAL A 212 7.04 -10.37 14.90
C VAL A 212 7.72 -9.35 15.84
N PRO A 213 9.02 -9.51 16.13
CA PRO A 213 9.80 -8.48 16.82
C PRO A 213 9.80 -7.13 16.06
N ALA A 214 9.88 -6.01 16.79
CA ALA A 214 9.89 -4.67 16.19
C ALA A 214 11.05 -4.46 15.18
N THR A 215 12.14 -5.21 15.30
CA THR A 215 13.27 -5.18 14.35
C THR A 215 12.90 -5.68 12.95
N GLN A 216 11.85 -6.50 12.81
CA GLN A 216 11.34 -6.96 11.52
C GLN A 216 10.37 -5.98 10.87
N VAL A 217 9.95 -4.94 11.59
CA VAL A 217 9.11 -3.84 11.10
C VAL A 217 9.78 -2.49 11.34
N ARG A 218 11.11 -2.45 11.25
CA ARG A 218 11.86 -1.20 11.42
C ARG A 218 11.74 -0.33 10.20
#